data_AF-A0A669BR11-F1
#
_entry.id   AF-A0A669BR11-F1
#
_cell.length_a   1.000
_cell.length_b   1.000
_cell.length_c   1.000
_cell.angle_alpha   90.00
_cell.angle_beta   90.00
_cell.angle_gamma   90.00
#
_symmetry.space_group_name_H-M   'P 1'
#
loop_
_entity.id
_entity.type
_entity.pdbx_description
1 polymer ?
#
loop_
_entity_poly.entity_id
_entity_poly.type
_entity_poly.pdbx_seq_one_letter_code
_entity_poly.pdbx_strand_id
1 'polypeptide(L)'
;MGQKKDLTGSEKSKIVRYLAEGCSSLKIAKLLKRDHRTIKRFIQNSQQGRKKRVEKPRRKITAHELRKVKRAAAKMPLATSLAIFQSCNITGVPKSTRCAILRDMAKVRKAERRPPLNKTHKLKRQDWAKKYLKTDFSKVLWTDEMRVSLDGPDGWARGWIGKGQRAPVRLRRLQGGGGVLVWAGIIKDELVGPFRVEDGVKLNSQSYCQFLEDTFFKQWYRKKSVSFKKNMIFMQDNAPSHASKYSTAWLARKGIKEEKLMTWPPCSPDLNPIENLWSIIKCEIYKEGKQYTSLNSVWEAVVAAARNVDGEQIKTLTESMDGRLLSVLAKKGGYIGR
;
A
#
# COMPACT_ATOMS: atom_id res chain seq x y z
N MET A 1 -51.41 -20.79 -11.69
CA MET A 1 -52.03 -20.74 -10.34
C MET A 1 -51.67 -19.42 -9.66
N GLY A 2 -52.66 -18.54 -9.45
CA GLY A 2 -52.43 -17.17 -8.98
C GLY A 2 -51.82 -17.12 -7.57
N GLN A 3 -50.82 -16.23 -7.39
CA GLN A 3 -50.25 -15.93 -6.07
C GLN A 3 -51.38 -15.49 -5.13
N LYS A 4 -51.60 -16.26 -4.05
CA LYS A 4 -52.55 -15.88 -3.01
C LYS A 4 -52.03 -14.59 -2.35
N LYS A 5 -52.71 -13.46 -2.59
CA LYS A 5 -52.38 -12.17 -1.97
C LYS A 5 -52.53 -12.31 -0.45
N ASP A 6 -51.43 -12.11 0.28
CA ASP A 6 -51.45 -12.07 1.74
C ASP A 6 -52.37 -10.94 2.26
N LEU A 7 -52.77 -11.07 3.54
CA LEU A 7 -53.52 -10.03 4.23
C LEU A 7 -52.64 -8.79 4.44
N THR A 8 -53.14 -7.63 4.05
CA THR A 8 -52.51 -6.33 4.27
C THR A 8 -52.53 -5.96 5.76
N GLY A 9 -51.68 -5.01 6.17
CA GLY A 9 -51.64 -4.54 7.56
C GLY A 9 -52.99 -3.98 8.03
N SER A 10 -53.69 -3.24 7.17
CA SER A 10 -55.03 -2.69 7.47
C SER A 10 -56.09 -3.79 7.66
N GLU A 11 -56.07 -4.82 6.81
CA GLU A 11 -56.98 -5.97 6.96
C GLU A 11 -56.71 -6.74 8.25
N LYS A 12 -55.43 -6.94 8.62
CA LYS A 12 -55.06 -7.59 9.89
C LYS A 12 -55.60 -6.82 11.10
N SER A 13 -55.52 -5.50 11.12
CA SER A 13 -56.06 -4.67 12.20
C SER A 13 -57.59 -4.75 12.28
N LYS A 14 -58.28 -4.76 11.14
CA LYS A 14 -59.74 -4.95 11.09
C LYS A 14 -60.17 -6.32 11.62
N ILE A 15 -59.42 -7.38 11.30
CA ILE A 15 -59.68 -8.73 11.83
C ILE A 15 -59.59 -8.73 13.36
N VAL A 16 -58.55 -8.13 13.94
CA VAL A 16 -58.39 -8.05 15.40
C VAL A 16 -59.55 -7.30 16.05
N ARG A 17 -59.94 -6.16 15.47
CA ARG A 17 -61.09 -5.37 15.95
C ARG A 17 -62.39 -6.17 15.92
N TYR A 18 -62.73 -6.81 14.81
CA TYR A 18 -63.97 -7.59 14.71
C TYR A 18 -63.98 -8.82 15.63
N LEU A 19 -62.81 -9.41 15.92
CA LEU A 19 -62.71 -10.47 16.93
C LEU A 19 -62.97 -9.96 18.34
N ALA A 20 -62.48 -8.76 18.68
CA ALA A 20 -62.76 -8.12 19.98
C ALA A 20 -64.25 -7.77 20.12
N GLU A 21 -64.91 -7.42 19.02
CA GLU A 21 -66.37 -7.21 18.94
C GLU A 21 -67.17 -8.54 18.92
N GLY A 22 -66.53 -9.70 19.11
CA GLY A 22 -67.19 -11.01 19.22
C GLY A 22 -67.62 -11.65 17.90
N CYS A 23 -67.17 -11.14 16.75
CA CYS A 23 -67.55 -11.70 15.45
C CYS A 23 -66.86 -13.05 15.16
N SER A 24 -67.61 -13.99 14.56
CA SER A 24 -67.06 -15.27 14.13
C SER A 24 -66.12 -15.12 12.92
N SER A 25 -65.12 -16.01 12.81
CA SER A 25 -64.14 -16.00 11.71
C SER A 25 -64.79 -16.09 10.31
N LEU A 26 -65.94 -16.78 10.18
CA LEU A 26 -66.73 -16.83 8.95
C LEU A 26 -67.38 -15.48 8.62
N LYS A 27 -67.91 -14.78 9.62
CA LYS A 27 -68.50 -13.45 9.46
C LYS A 27 -67.45 -12.43 9.03
N ILE A 28 -66.26 -12.50 9.63
CA ILE A 28 -65.10 -11.64 9.29
C ILE A 28 -64.63 -11.90 7.85
N ALA A 29 -64.57 -13.16 7.42
CA ALA A 29 -64.19 -13.53 6.05
C ALA A 29 -65.15 -12.92 5.01
N LYS A 30 -66.46 -12.96 5.27
CA LYS A 30 -67.48 -12.33 4.42
C LYS A 30 -67.33 -10.80 4.38
N LEU A 31 -67.15 -10.15 5.54
CA LEU A 31 -67.00 -8.69 5.64
C LEU A 31 -65.77 -8.16 4.90
N LEU A 32 -64.65 -8.88 4.98
CA LEU A 32 -63.40 -8.50 4.31
C LEU A 32 -63.26 -9.04 2.89
N LYS A 33 -64.26 -9.80 2.40
CA LYS A 33 -64.23 -10.49 1.09
C LYS A 33 -62.95 -11.31 0.91
N ARG A 34 -62.54 -12.01 1.96
CA ARG A 34 -61.34 -12.87 1.98
C ARG A 34 -61.72 -14.32 2.23
N ASP A 35 -60.90 -15.22 1.70
CA ASP A 35 -61.07 -16.65 1.92
C ASP A 35 -61.01 -17.01 3.41
N HIS A 36 -61.97 -17.82 3.87
CA HIS A 36 -62.12 -18.15 5.29
C HIS A 36 -60.88 -18.85 5.86
N ARG A 37 -60.19 -19.68 5.08
CA ARG A 37 -58.96 -20.36 5.54
C ARG A 37 -57.84 -19.37 5.82
N THR A 38 -57.80 -18.25 5.09
CA THR A 38 -56.80 -17.19 5.28
C THR A 38 -57.03 -16.46 6.61
N ILE A 39 -58.28 -16.12 6.93
CA ILE A 39 -58.64 -15.51 8.22
C ILE A 39 -58.40 -16.49 9.37
N LYS A 40 -58.83 -17.75 9.23
CA LYS A 40 -58.63 -18.80 10.23
C LYS A 40 -57.15 -19.04 10.52
N ARG A 41 -56.30 -19.08 9.49
CA ARG A 41 -54.84 -19.23 9.63
C ARG A 41 -54.20 -18.03 10.34
N PHE A 42 -54.65 -16.81 10.04
CA PHE A 42 -54.16 -15.61 10.73
C PHE A 42 -54.48 -15.65 12.23
N ILE A 43 -55.71 -16.03 12.60
CA ILE A 43 -56.15 -16.15 13.99
C ILE A 43 -55.35 -17.23 14.74
N GLN A 44 -55.18 -18.41 14.12
CA GLN A 44 -54.39 -19.50 14.70
C GLN A 44 -52.93 -19.10 14.90
N ASN A 45 -52.34 -18.41 13.91
CA ASN A 45 -50.96 -17.94 13.98
C ASN A 45 -50.77 -16.75 14.92
N SER A 46 -51.80 -15.93 15.17
CA SER A 46 -51.73 -14.84 16.15
C SER A 46 -51.82 -15.34 17.58
N GLN A 47 -52.52 -16.45 17.82
CA GLN A 47 -52.57 -17.09 19.14
C GLN A 47 -51.34 -17.96 19.44
N GLN A 48 -50.69 -18.51 18.40
CA GLN A 48 -49.37 -19.10 18.55
C GLN A 48 -48.33 -17.98 18.62
N GLY A 49 -47.83 -17.67 19.81
CA GLY A 49 -46.70 -16.75 19.97
C GLY A 49 -45.57 -17.07 19.00
N ARG A 50 -44.83 -16.04 18.54
CA ARG A 50 -43.69 -16.17 17.61
C ARG A 50 -42.80 -17.36 18.02
N LYS A 51 -42.81 -18.46 17.24
CA LYS A 51 -41.89 -19.57 17.48
C LYS A 51 -40.46 -19.02 17.42
N LYS A 52 -39.73 -19.07 18.54
CA LYS A 52 -38.30 -18.73 18.57
C LYS A 52 -37.61 -19.57 17.50
N ARG A 53 -36.81 -18.92 16.65
CA ARG A 53 -35.96 -19.61 15.68
C ARG A 53 -35.10 -20.60 16.45
N VAL A 54 -35.26 -21.90 16.20
CA VAL A 54 -34.38 -22.94 16.74
C VAL A 54 -33.01 -22.70 16.11
N GLU A 55 -32.08 -22.10 16.86
CA GLU A 55 -30.69 -21.99 16.42
C GLU A 55 -30.11 -23.41 16.38
N LYS A 56 -29.74 -23.89 15.19
CA LYS A 56 -28.95 -25.11 15.08
C LYS A 56 -27.66 -24.94 15.92
N PRO A 57 -27.25 -25.94 16.71
CA PRO A 57 -26.04 -25.85 17.50
C PRO A 57 -24.85 -25.56 16.59
N ARG A 58 -24.19 -24.42 16.81
CA ARG A 58 -22.97 -24.06 16.08
C ARG A 58 -21.87 -25.02 16.54
N ARG A 59 -21.20 -25.71 15.61
CA ARG A 59 -20.01 -26.54 15.90
C ARG A 59 -19.03 -25.71 16.72
N LYS A 60 -18.81 -26.09 17.97
CA LYS A 60 -17.78 -25.47 18.82
C LYS A 60 -16.43 -25.99 18.35
N ILE A 61 -15.54 -25.07 17.98
CA ILE A 61 -14.17 -25.42 17.63
C ILE A 61 -13.43 -25.73 18.93
N THR A 62 -12.81 -26.90 18.99
CA THR A 62 -12.07 -27.38 20.16
C THR A 62 -10.77 -26.60 20.35
N ALA A 63 -10.24 -26.58 21.58
CA ALA A 63 -8.93 -26.00 21.85
C ALA A 63 -7.80 -26.64 21.01
N HIS A 64 -7.93 -27.93 20.69
CA HIS A 64 -6.99 -28.63 19.82
C HIS A 64 -7.03 -28.14 18.37
N GLU A 65 -8.23 -27.99 17.81
CA GLU A 65 -8.43 -27.42 16.48
C GLU A 65 -7.93 -25.98 16.39
N LEU A 66 -8.15 -25.17 17.43
CA LEU A 66 -7.62 -23.81 17.55
C LEU A 66 -6.08 -23.80 17.48
N ARG A 67 -5.40 -24.72 18.18
CA ARG A 67 -3.94 -24.86 18.08
C ARG A 67 -3.48 -25.24 16.67
N LYS A 68 -4.20 -26.13 15.99
CA LYS A 68 -3.90 -26.50 14.59
C LYS A 68 -4.04 -25.29 13.66
N VAL A 69 -5.14 -24.55 13.77
CA VAL A 69 -5.39 -23.34 12.98
C VAL A 69 -4.30 -22.30 13.21
N LYS A 70 -3.85 -22.09 14.46
CA LYS A 70 -2.76 -21.16 14.77
C LYS A 70 -1.45 -21.56 14.07
N ARG A 71 -1.08 -22.84 14.11
CA ARG A 71 0.13 -23.35 13.41
C ARG A 71 0.00 -23.24 11.90
N ALA A 72 -1.16 -23.59 11.34
CA ALA A 72 -1.43 -23.47 9.91
C ALA A 72 -1.33 -22.01 9.46
N ALA A 73 -1.98 -21.08 10.17
CA ALA A 73 -1.91 -19.65 9.86
C ALA A 73 -0.46 -19.12 9.86
N ALA A 74 0.40 -19.62 10.76
CA ALA A 74 1.82 -19.26 10.77
C ALA A 74 2.61 -19.84 9.56
N LYS A 75 2.27 -21.05 9.11
CA LYS A 75 2.91 -21.71 7.97
C LYS A 75 2.45 -21.14 6.62
N MET A 76 1.20 -20.69 6.53
CA MET A 76 0.60 -20.14 5.31
C MET A 76 -0.02 -18.75 5.55
N PRO A 77 0.82 -17.72 5.81
CA PRO A 77 0.35 -16.40 6.24
C PRO A 77 -0.45 -15.64 5.16
N LEU A 78 -0.33 -16.03 3.89
CA LEU A 78 -1.05 -15.41 2.76
C LEU A 78 -2.28 -16.21 2.33
N ALA A 79 -2.56 -17.35 2.98
CA ALA A 79 -3.70 -18.18 2.64
C ALA A 79 -5.03 -17.54 3.07
N THR A 80 -6.09 -17.86 2.34
CA THR A 80 -7.44 -17.45 2.75
C THR A 80 -7.82 -18.14 4.05
N SER A 81 -8.76 -17.54 4.78
CA SER A 81 -9.31 -18.18 5.97
C SER A 81 -9.94 -19.55 5.67
N LEU A 82 -10.28 -19.86 4.42
CA LEU A 82 -10.85 -21.15 4.04
C LEU A 82 -9.74 -22.19 3.90
N ALA A 83 -8.69 -21.86 3.16
CA ALA A 83 -7.52 -22.72 2.97
C ALA A 83 -6.85 -23.07 4.30
N ILE A 84 -6.72 -22.12 5.24
CA ILE A 84 -6.16 -22.37 6.57
C ILE A 84 -6.97 -23.44 7.30
N PHE A 85 -8.30 -23.33 7.32
CA PHE A 85 -9.17 -24.27 8.03
C PHE A 85 -9.23 -25.64 7.34
N GLN A 86 -9.25 -25.65 6.00
CA GLN A 86 -9.20 -26.88 5.22
C GLN A 86 -7.88 -27.65 5.44
N SER A 87 -6.74 -26.95 5.52
CA SER A 87 -5.45 -27.60 5.83
C SER A 87 -5.40 -28.25 7.23
N CYS A 88 -6.33 -27.89 8.11
CA CYS A 88 -6.48 -28.47 9.44
C CYS A 88 -7.55 -29.58 9.49
N ASN A 89 -8.14 -29.96 8.35
CA ASN A 89 -9.32 -30.83 8.23
C ASN A 89 -10.56 -30.29 8.97
N ILE A 90 -10.69 -28.96 9.08
CA ILE A 90 -11.83 -28.30 9.73
C ILE A 90 -12.76 -27.74 8.64
N THR A 91 -13.87 -28.43 8.41
CA THR A 91 -14.88 -28.07 7.40
C THR A 91 -16.20 -27.63 8.05
N GLY A 92 -17.09 -27.01 7.27
CA GLY A 92 -18.41 -26.58 7.73
C GLY A 92 -18.45 -25.34 8.62
N VAL A 93 -17.32 -24.66 8.81
CA VAL A 93 -17.24 -23.41 9.61
C VAL A 93 -17.52 -22.19 8.72
N PRO A 94 -18.52 -21.34 9.06
CA PRO A 94 -18.82 -20.13 8.30
C PRO A 94 -17.64 -19.15 8.21
N LYS A 95 -17.56 -18.38 7.13
CA LYS A 95 -16.51 -17.36 6.91
C LYS A 95 -16.41 -16.38 8.08
N SER A 96 -17.54 -15.93 8.63
CA SER A 96 -17.61 -15.01 9.77
C SER A 96 -16.90 -15.57 11.00
N THR A 97 -17.17 -16.83 11.34
CA THR A 97 -16.53 -17.54 12.47
C THR A 97 -15.04 -17.76 12.22
N ARG A 98 -14.65 -18.22 11.03
CA ARG A 98 -13.23 -18.40 10.66
C ARG A 98 -12.45 -17.09 10.79
N CYS A 99 -13.01 -16.00 10.28
CA CYS A 99 -12.38 -14.68 10.38
C CYS A 99 -12.41 -14.09 11.80
N ALA A 100 -13.40 -14.44 12.65
CA ALA A 100 -13.40 -14.02 14.06
C ALA A 100 -12.26 -14.70 14.83
N ILE A 101 -12.11 -16.02 14.67
CA ILE A 101 -11.05 -16.80 15.30
C ILE A 101 -9.67 -16.33 14.85
N LEU A 102 -9.47 -16.11 13.54
CA LEU A 102 -8.18 -15.63 13.05
C LEU A 102 -7.84 -14.22 13.54
N ARG A 103 -8.84 -13.35 13.76
CA ARG A 103 -8.62 -12.00 14.30
C ARG A 103 -8.23 -12.01 15.78
N ASP A 104 -8.68 -13.01 16.53
CA ASP A 104 -8.28 -13.21 17.93
C ASP A 104 -6.82 -13.69 18.03
N MET A 105 -6.37 -14.50 17.06
CA MET A 105 -5.05 -15.12 17.08
C MET A 105 -3.97 -14.38 16.28
N ALA A 106 -4.36 -13.52 15.32
CA ALA A 106 -3.45 -12.89 14.37
C ALA A 106 -3.93 -11.50 13.92
N LYS A 107 -2.98 -10.69 13.44
CA LYS A 107 -3.25 -9.38 12.86
C LYS A 107 -3.15 -9.44 11.34
N VAL A 108 -4.16 -8.93 10.65
CA VAL A 108 -4.11 -8.77 9.19
C VAL A 108 -3.14 -7.64 8.86
N ARG A 109 -2.11 -7.95 8.08
CA ARG A 109 -1.16 -6.97 7.54
C ARG A 109 -1.06 -7.12 6.04
N LYS A 110 -0.79 -6.01 5.35
CA LYS A 110 -0.50 -6.03 3.91
C LYS A 110 0.88 -6.65 3.72
N ALA A 111 1.01 -7.59 2.77
CA ALA A 111 2.29 -8.15 2.40
C ALA A 111 3.19 -7.05 1.79
N GLU A 112 4.45 -7.04 2.21
CA GLU A 112 5.47 -6.13 1.68
C GLU A 112 5.91 -6.59 0.28
N ARG A 113 6.16 -5.62 -0.60
CA ARG A 113 6.69 -5.87 -1.94
C ARG A 113 8.18 -5.57 -1.93
N ARG A 114 9.00 -6.52 -2.39
CA ARG A 114 10.46 -6.36 -2.46
C ARG A 114 10.96 -6.95 -3.80
N PRO A 115 12.02 -6.39 -4.41
CA PRO A 115 12.63 -6.99 -5.61
C PRO A 115 13.16 -8.39 -5.31
N PRO A 116 13.06 -9.38 -6.20
CA PRO A 116 13.55 -10.73 -5.92
C PRO A 116 15.08 -10.78 -5.78
N LEU A 117 15.58 -11.39 -4.70
CA LEU A 117 17.01 -11.61 -4.47
C LEU A 117 17.37 -13.09 -4.65
N ASN A 118 18.19 -13.38 -5.66
CA ASN A 118 18.83 -14.69 -5.81
C ASN A 118 20.13 -14.76 -4.98
N LYS A 119 20.78 -15.94 -4.96
CA LYS A 119 22.02 -16.17 -4.21
C LYS A 119 23.14 -15.21 -4.65
N THR A 120 23.27 -14.97 -5.95
CA THR A 120 24.28 -14.07 -6.53
C THR A 120 24.05 -12.62 -6.12
N HIS A 121 22.80 -12.14 -6.08
CA HIS A 121 22.46 -10.79 -5.62
C HIS A 121 22.86 -10.61 -4.15
N LYS A 122 22.57 -11.61 -3.30
CA LYS A 122 22.95 -11.57 -1.88
C LYS A 122 24.47 -11.53 -1.68
N LEU A 123 25.24 -12.29 -2.47
CA LEU A 123 26.70 -12.23 -2.43
C LEU A 123 27.22 -10.86 -2.84
N LYS A 124 26.77 -10.35 -4.00
CA LYS A 124 27.15 -9.00 -4.48
C LYS A 124 26.80 -7.90 -3.47
N ARG A 125 25.67 -8.00 -2.78
CA ARG A 125 25.28 -7.08 -1.70
C ARG A 125 26.22 -7.16 -0.50
N GLN A 126 26.65 -8.36 -0.10
CA GLN A 126 27.64 -8.50 0.97
C GLN A 126 29.01 -7.96 0.57
N ASP A 127 29.47 -8.27 -0.63
CA ASP A 127 30.78 -7.81 -1.12
C ASP A 127 30.79 -6.28 -1.23
N TRP A 128 29.69 -5.69 -1.71
CA TRP A 128 29.48 -4.26 -1.69
C TRP A 128 29.54 -3.68 -0.27
N ALA A 129 28.80 -4.28 0.68
CA ALA A 129 28.80 -3.80 2.06
C ALA A 129 30.18 -3.91 2.72
N LYS A 130 30.95 -4.98 2.45
CA LYS A 130 32.34 -5.11 2.92
C LYS A 130 33.25 -4.06 2.30
N LYS A 131 33.11 -3.81 0.99
CA LYS A 131 33.92 -2.83 0.25
C LYS A 131 33.74 -1.41 0.80
N TYR A 132 32.49 -1.00 1.05
CA TYR A 132 32.16 0.36 1.48
C TYR A 132 32.05 0.55 3.00
N LEU A 133 32.41 -0.46 3.81
CA LEU A 133 32.29 -0.40 5.27
C LEU A 133 33.11 0.72 5.92
N LYS A 134 34.23 1.11 5.30
CA LYS A 134 35.12 2.17 5.78
C LYS A 134 34.91 3.50 5.04
N THR A 135 33.88 3.59 4.21
CA THR A 135 33.62 4.78 3.41
C THR A 135 33.01 5.88 4.26
N ASP A 136 33.52 7.09 4.12
CA ASP A 136 32.91 8.27 4.68
C ASP A 136 31.66 8.66 3.86
N PHE A 137 30.48 8.25 4.33
CA PHE A 137 29.22 8.49 3.65
C PHE A 137 28.80 9.97 3.60
N SER A 138 29.44 10.85 4.37
CA SER A 138 29.23 12.30 4.26
C SER A 138 29.70 12.88 2.92
N LYS A 139 30.53 12.13 2.19
CA LYS A 139 31.02 12.49 0.85
C LYS A 139 30.15 11.93 -0.28
N VAL A 140 29.19 11.07 0.04
CA VAL A 140 28.40 10.36 -0.97
C VAL A 140 27.14 11.17 -1.30
N LEU A 141 26.98 11.48 -2.58
CA LEU A 141 25.76 12.03 -3.15
C LEU A 141 24.88 10.86 -3.61
N TRP A 142 23.82 10.62 -2.84
CA TRP A 142 22.83 9.59 -3.11
C TRP A 142 21.81 10.14 -4.10
N THR A 143 21.69 9.56 -5.28
CA THR A 143 20.75 10.05 -6.32
C THR A 143 19.77 8.96 -6.74
N ASP A 144 18.61 9.37 -7.22
CA ASP A 144 17.58 8.48 -7.76
C ASP A 144 16.48 9.27 -8.49
N GLU A 145 15.63 8.56 -9.23
CA GLU A 145 14.43 9.09 -9.84
C GLU A 145 13.14 8.58 -9.18
N MET A 146 12.23 9.49 -8.86
CA MET A 146 10.90 9.18 -8.36
C MET A 146 9.82 9.63 -9.34
N ARG A 147 8.89 8.73 -9.68
CA ARG A 147 7.64 9.11 -10.34
C ARG A 147 6.58 9.53 -9.32
N VAL A 148 6.00 10.71 -9.53
CA VAL A 148 4.88 11.28 -8.75
C VAL A 148 3.64 11.31 -9.64
N SER A 149 2.69 10.42 -9.35
CA SER A 149 1.45 10.26 -10.11
C SER A 149 0.40 11.31 -9.75
N LEU A 150 -0.48 11.65 -10.68
CA LEU A 150 -1.59 12.57 -10.42
C LEU A 150 -2.66 11.95 -9.49
N ASP A 151 -2.85 10.63 -9.52
CA ASP A 151 -3.86 9.91 -8.72
C ASP A 151 -3.38 9.55 -7.30
N GLY A 152 -2.06 9.59 -7.07
CA GLY A 152 -1.41 9.18 -5.83
C GLY A 152 -1.37 7.67 -5.58
N PRO A 153 -0.57 7.21 -4.60
CA PRO A 153 -0.42 5.79 -4.30
C PRO A 153 -1.69 5.19 -3.69
N ASP A 154 -2.09 4.01 -4.18
CA ASP A 154 -3.29 3.30 -3.70
C ASP A 154 -3.31 3.04 -2.18
N GLY A 155 -2.14 2.96 -1.55
CA GLY A 155 -1.99 2.52 -0.15
C GLY A 155 -2.29 3.57 0.92
N TRP A 156 -2.39 4.84 0.53
CA TRP A 156 -2.45 5.97 1.47
C TRP A 156 -3.83 6.62 1.57
N ALA A 157 -4.81 6.05 0.87
CA ALA A 157 -6.22 6.38 0.99
C ALA A 157 -6.91 5.64 2.15
N ARG A 158 -6.31 5.64 3.35
CA ARG A 158 -6.93 5.06 4.55
C ARG A 158 -7.37 6.17 5.48
N GLY A 159 -8.61 6.10 5.96
CA GLY A 159 -9.19 7.09 6.85
C GLY A 159 -10.27 6.49 7.75
N TRP A 160 -10.76 7.31 8.67
CA TRP A 160 -11.84 6.95 9.59
C TRP A 160 -13.19 7.30 8.96
N ILE A 161 -14.10 6.33 8.88
CA ILE A 161 -15.43 6.51 8.30
C ILE A 161 -16.45 6.11 9.37
N GLY A 162 -17.43 6.99 9.62
CA GLY A 162 -18.51 6.73 10.57
C GLY A 162 -19.34 5.51 10.17
N LYS A 163 -19.90 4.80 11.16
CA LYS A 163 -20.81 3.67 10.89
C LYS A 163 -21.99 4.15 10.03
N GLY A 164 -22.27 3.46 8.94
CA GLY A 164 -23.36 3.80 8.01
C GLY A 164 -23.02 4.85 6.97
N GLN A 165 -21.83 5.47 7.03
CA GLN A 165 -21.37 6.41 6.02
C GLN A 165 -20.64 5.68 4.88
N ARG A 166 -20.70 6.26 3.68
CA ARG A 166 -19.94 5.77 2.52
C ARG A 166 -18.51 6.29 2.59
N ALA A 167 -17.56 5.45 2.17
CA ALA A 167 -16.19 5.88 1.98
C ALA A 167 -16.13 6.98 0.89
N PRO A 168 -15.25 7.98 1.04
CA PRO A 168 -15.03 8.97 -0.02
C PRO A 168 -14.54 8.27 -1.29
N VAL A 169 -15.06 8.71 -2.44
CA VAL A 169 -14.67 8.19 -3.74
C VAL A 169 -13.33 8.83 -4.14
N ARG A 170 -12.36 8.00 -4.51
CA ARG A 170 -11.13 8.46 -5.18
C ARG A 170 -11.23 8.13 -6.65
N LEU A 171 -10.92 9.11 -7.49
CA LEU A 171 -10.93 8.94 -8.93
C LEU A 171 -9.65 8.22 -9.36
N ARG A 172 -9.76 7.30 -10.31
CA ARG A 172 -8.61 6.63 -10.92
C ARG A 172 -8.72 6.74 -12.43
N ARG A 173 -7.68 7.24 -13.08
CA ARG A 173 -7.66 7.35 -14.54
C ARG A 173 -7.49 5.97 -15.18
N LEU A 174 -8.23 5.72 -16.26
CA LEU A 174 -8.26 4.43 -16.97
C LEU A 174 -7.00 4.20 -17.83
N GLN A 175 -6.40 5.26 -18.40
CA GLN A 175 -5.19 5.19 -19.23
C GLN A 175 -4.17 6.27 -18.86
N GLY A 176 -2.88 5.95 -19.00
CA GLY A 176 -1.76 6.89 -18.92
C GLY A 176 -1.30 7.31 -17.52
N GLY A 177 -2.19 7.25 -16.51
CA GLY A 177 -1.86 7.43 -15.08
C GLY A 177 -0.84 8.55 -14.82
N GLY A 178 -1.02 9.69 -15.51
CA GLY A 178 -0.01 10.72 -15.72
C GLY A 178 0.75 11.09 -14.46
N GLY A 179 1.94 11.62 -14.62
CA GLY A 179 2.77 12.01 -13.49
C GLY A 179 4.07 12.63 -13.94
N VAL A 180 4.73 13.29 -13.01
CA VAL A 180 6.04 13.89 -13.24
C VAL A 180 7.11 12.90 -12.78
N LEU A 181 8.19 12.82 -13.55
CA LEU A 181 9.40 12.11 -13.12
C LEU A 181 10.35 13.15 -12.53
N VAL A 182 10.83 12.87 -11.32
CA VAL A 182 11.63 13.79 -10.51
C VAL A 182 12.96 13.14 -10.25
N TRP A 183 14.05 13.84 -10.54
CA TRP A 183 15.38 13.45 -10.10
C TRP A 183 15.76 14.31 -8.88
N ALA A 184 16.37 13.71 -7.88
CA ALA A 184 17.04 14.46 -6.82
C ALA A 184 18.26 13.71 -6.31
N GLY A 185 19.05 14.41 -5.51
CA GLY A 185 20.11 13.80 -4.72
C GLY A 185 20.11 14.29 -3.28
N ILE A 186 20.71 13.54 -2.38
CA ILE A 186 21.01 13.98 -1.01
C ILE A 186 22.46 13.75 -0.66
N ILE A 187 23.07 14.72 0.02
CA ILE A 187 24.44 14.62 0.54
C ILE A 187 24.53 15.39 1.85
N LYS A 188 25.08 14.75 2.89
CA LYS A 188 25.07 15.28 4.27
C LYS A 188 23.64 15.62 4.71
N ASP A 189 23.37 16.91 4.88
CA ASP A 189 22.12 17.56 5.28
C ASP A 189 21.48 18.35 4.11
N GLU A 190 22.05 18.27 2.91
CA GLU A 190 21.62 19.05 1.74
C GLU A 190 20.78 18.21 0.76
N LEU A 191 19.65 18.77 0.32
CA LEU A 191 18.88 18.30 -0.82
C LEU A 191 19.40 18.92 -2.12
N VAL A 192 19.63 18.10 -3.12
CA VAL A 192 20.03 18.48 -4.48
C VAL A 192 18.84 18.30 -5.42
N GLY A 193 18.40 19.40 -6.04
CA GLY A 193 17.14 19.43 -6.80
C GLY A 193 15.99 19.93 -5.91
N PRO A 194 14.75 19.46 -6.11
CA PRO A 194 14.31 18.48 -7.12
C PRO A 194 14.42 19.03 -8.54
N PHE A 195 14.71 18.16 -9.52
CA PHE A 195 14.72 18.49 -10.94
C PHE A 195 13.64 17.70 -11.67
N ARG A 196 12.77 18.40 -12.42
CA ARG A 196 11.73 17.78 -13.23
C ARG A 196 12.33 17.27 -14.53
N VAL A 197 12.13 15.99 -14.83
CA VAL A 197 12.41 15.43 -16.14
C VAL A 197 11.27 15.83 -17.07
N GLU A 198 11.59 16.22 -18.30
CA GLU A 198 10.61 16.64 -19.30
C GLU A 198 9.57 15.55 -19.59
N ASP A 199 8.31 15.97 -19.70
CA ASP A 199 7.19 15.04 -19.84
C ASP A 199 7.23 14.33 -21.20
N GLY A 200 6.90 13.04 -21.22
CA GLY A 200 6.89 12.24 -22.45
C GLY A 200 8.27 11.82 -22.96
N VAL A 201 9.36 12.34 -22.38
CA VAL A 201 10.72 11.90 -22.73
C VAL A 201 11.02 10.55 -22.09
N LYS A 202 11.40 9.58 -22.93
CA LYS A 202 11.97 8.33 -22.44
C LYS A 202 13.43 8.59 -22.06
N LEU A 203 13.77 8.44 -20.77
CA LEU A 203 15.15 8.50 -20.30
C LEU A 203 15.93 7.29 -20.86
N ASN A 204 16.69 7.55 -21.90
CA ASN A 204 17.75 6.69 -22.38
C ASN A 204 19.10 7.27 -21.91
N SER A 205 20.21 6.63 -22.26
CA SER A 205 21.53 7.09 -21.83
C SER A 205 21.88 8.52 -22.24
N GLN A 206 21.53 8.92 -23.47
CA GLN A 206 21.84 10.25 -24.01
C GLN A 206 20.96 11.33 -23.38
N SER A 207 19.64 11.11 -23.34
CA SER A 207 18.71 12.06 -22.72
C SER A 207 18.96 12.18 -21.21
N TYR A 208 19.39 11.11 -20.54
CA TYR A 208 19.83 11.16 -19.14
C TYR A 208 21.08 12.04 -18.94
N CYS A 209 22.12 11.86 -19.76
CA CYS A 209 23.33 12.68 -19.64
C CYS A 209 23.05 14.16 -19.95
N GLN A 210 22.23 14.43 -20.97
CA GLN A 210 21.81 15.79 -21.30
C GLN A 210 21.00 16.42 -20.16
N PHE A 211 20.06 15.66 -19.60
CA PHE A 211 19.30 16.07 -18.42
C PHE A 211 20.22 16.43 -17.25
N LEU A 212 21.19 15.57 -16.91
CA LEU A 212 22.15 15.86 -15.84
C LEU A 212 22.98 17.10 -16.15
N GLU A 213 23.38 17.32 -17.40
CA GLU A 213 24.13 18.52 -17.82
C GLU A 213 23.33 19.80 -17.53
N ASP A 214 22.08 19.84 -17.99
CA ASP A 214 21.23 21.03 -17.95
C ASP A 214 20.66 21.31 -16.55
N THR A 215 20.58 20.28 -15.72
CA THR A 215 20.06 20.36 -14.36
C THR A 215 21.19 20.26 -13.33
N PHE A 216 21.49 19.05 -12.84
CA PHE A 216 22.45 18.78 -11.78
C PHE A 216 23.80 19.51 -11.96
N PHE A 217 24.43 19.38 -13.14
CA PHE A 217 25.75 19.97 -13.36
C PHE A 217 25.69 21.49 -13.44
N LYS A 218 24.81 22.04 -14.28
CA LYS A 218 24.67 23.48 -14.50
C LYS A 218 24.15 24.22 -13.27
N GLN A 219 23.15 23.68 -12.59
CA GLN A 219 22.42 24.39 -11.53
C GLN A 219 23.06 24.20 -10.15
N TRP A 220 23.73 23.07 -9.89
CA TRP A 220 24.24 22.73 -8.56
C TRP A 220 25.74 22.42 -8.54
N TYR A 221 26.21 21.43 -9.31
CA TYR A 221 27.59 20.92 -9.18
C TYR A 221 28.66 21.96 -9.55
N ARG A 222 28.46 22.73 -10.64
CA ARG A 222 29.43 23.75 -11.07
C ARG A 222 29.69 24.82 -10.02
N LYS A 223 28.69 25.13 -9.19
CA LYS A 223 28.78 26.14 -8.12
C LYS A 223 29.57 25.67 -6.89
N LYS A 224 29.85 24.37 -6.77
CA LYS A 224 30.57 23.81 -5.61
C LYS A 224 32.08 24.08 -5.69
N SER A 225 32.71 24.14 -4.53
CA SER A 225 34.15 24.37 -4.40
C SER A 225 34.97 23.24 -5.03
N VAL A 226 36.23 23.54 -5.39
CA VAL A 226 37.16 22.55 -5.93
C VAL A 226 37.39 21.40 -4.95
N SER A 227 37.53 21.71 -3.66
CA SER A 227 37.68 20.71 -2.60
C SER A 227 36.46 19.77 -2.51
N PHE A 228 35.26 20.31 -2.60
CA PHE A 228 34.03 19.50 -2.62
C PHE A 228 34.02 18.55 -3.83
N LYS A 229 34.26 19.06 -5.03
CA LYS A 229 34.31 18.28 -6.28
C LYS A 229 35.41 17.21 -6.28
N LYS A 230 36.50 17.45 -5.55
CA LYS A 230 37.60 16.48 -5.40
C LYS A 230 37.18 15.28 -4.55
N ASN A 231 36.37 15.50 -3.52
CA ASN A 231 36.06 14.50 -2.50
C ASN A 231 34.69 13.82 -2.68
N MET A 232 33.77 14.42 -3.44
CA MET A 232 32.43 13.89 -3.66
C MET A 232 32.46 12.54 -4.38
N ILE A 233 31.68 11.59 -3.87
CA ILE A 233 31.39 10.30 -4.50
C ILE A 233 29.96 10.37 -5.04
N PHE A 234 29.79 10.13 -6.33
CA PHE A 234 28.50 10.08 -6.99
C PHE A 234 27.93 8.67 -6.92
N MET A 235 26.72 8.52 -6.39
CA MET A 235 25.99 7.26 -6.38
C MET A 235 24.78 7.38 -7.31
N GLN A 236 24.70 6.47 -8.28
CA GLN A 236 23.52 6.21 -9.10
C GLN A 236 23.29 4.69 -9.17
N ASP A 237 22.05 4.28 -9.43
CA ASP A 237 21.72 2.87 -9.55
C ASP A 237 22.23 2.25 -10.88
N ASN A 238 21.97 0.96 -11.08
CA ASN A 238 22.36 0.23 -12.29
C ASN A 238 21.25 0.18 -13.35
N ALA A 239 20.37 1.18 -13.44
CA ALA A 239 19.42 1.25 -14.54
C ALA A 239 20.16 1.21 -15.89
N PRO A 240 19.57 0.63 -16.95
CA PRO A 240 20.26 0.47 -18.24
C PRO A 240 20.81 1.78 -18.82
N SER A 241 20.11 2.90 -18.63
CA SER A 241 20.57 4.24 -19.00
C SER A 241 21.84 4.64 -18.23
N HIS A 242 21.91 4.36 -16.94
CA HIS A 242 22.99 4.78 -16.04
C HIS A 242 24.26 3.93 -16.25
N ALA A 243 24.10 2.62 -16.39
CA ALA A 243 25.18 1.66 -16.56
C ALA A 243 25.72 1.56 -18.00
N SER A 244 25.16 2.31 -18.94
CA SER A 244 25.58 2.26 -20.34
C SER A 244 27.01 2.78 -20.56
N LYS A 245 27.67 2.29 -21.62
CA LYS A 245 29.00 2.79 -22.04
C LYS A 245 29.00 4.30 -22.28
N TYR A 246 27.90 4.83 -22.83
CA TYR A 246 27.77 6.26 -23.10
C TYR A 246 27.78 7.07 -21.80
N SER A 247 26.92 6.70 -20.84
CA SER A 247 26.77 7.44 -19.58
C SER A 247 28.02 7.36 -18.71
N THR A 248 28.64 6.19 -18.63
CA THR A 248 29.90 5.99 -17.88
C THR A 248 31.05 6.80 -18.49
N ALA A 249 31.21 6.81 -19.81
CA ALA A 249 32.21 7.64 -20.49
C ALA A 249 31.91 9.15 -20.36
N TRP A 250 30.64 9.54 -20.37
CA TRP A 250 30.24 10.93 -20.15
C TRP A 250 30.55 11.39 -18.72
N LEU A 251 30.21 10.62 -17.69
CA LEU A 251 30.56 10.92 -16.30
C LEU A 251 32.08 11.01 -16.10
N ALA A 252 32.85 10.12 -16.75
CA ALA A 252 34.31 10.16 -16.69
C ALA A 252 34.87 11.48 -17.26
N ARG A 253 34.32 12.00 -18.37
CA ARG A 253 34.68 13.32 -18.92
C ARG A 253 34.32 14.48 -17.98
N LYS A 254 33.35 14.29 -17.09
CA LYS A 254 32.99 15.25 -16.02
C LYS A 254 33.86 15.10 -14.77
N GLY A 255 34.85 14.19 -14.78
CA GLY A 255 35.73 13.92 -13.64
C GLY A 255 35.10 13.03 -12.56
N ILE A 256 33.98 12.37 -12.87
CA ILE A 256 33.30 11.40 -12.01
C ILE A 256 33.61 10.01 -12.56
N LYS A 257 34.73 9.42 -12.09
CA LYS A 257 35.21 8.10 -12.50
C LYS A 257 35.87 7.38 -11.32
N GLU A 258 36.12 6.09 -11.49
CA GLU A 258 36.85 5.27 -10.50
C GLU A 258 36.19 5.37 -9.11
N GLU A 259 36.95 5.68 -8.06
CA GLU A 259 36.47 5.80 -6.67
C GLU A 259 35.39 6.89 -6.48
N LYS A 260 35.28 7.85 -7.40
CA LYS A 260 34.24 8.88 -7.37
C LYS A 260 32.90 8.41 -7.91
N LEU A 261 32.84 7.26 -8.58
CA LEU A 261 31.59 6.65 -9.02
C LEU A 261 31.35 5.38 -8.22
N MET A 262 30.40 5.44 -7.29
CA MET A 262 30.11 4.30 -6.43
C MET A 262 29.54 3.14 -7.25
N THR A 263 30.15 1.96 -7.15
CA THR A 263 29.55 0.74 -7.70
C THR A 263 28.30 0.39 -6.90
N TRP A 264 27.17 0.12 -7.54
CA TRP A 264 25.92 -0.21 -6.83
C TRP A 264 25.59 -1.71 -6.89
N PRO A 265 25.10 -2.35 -5.81
CA PRO A 265 24.67 -3.75 -5.87
C PRO A 265 23.28 -3.87 -6.51
N PRO A 266 23.01 -4.94 -7.28
CA PRO A 266 21.73 -5.10 -7.97
C PRO A 266 20.56 -5.22 -6.99
N CYS A 267 19.37 -4.78 -7.42
CA CYS A 267 18.10 -4.94 -6.68
C CYS A 267 18.15 -4.43 -5.23
N SER A 268 18.80 -3.27 -5.02
CA SER A 268 19.11 -2.77 -3.67
C SER A 268 18.54 -1.39 -3.33
N PRO A 269 17.23 -1.13 -3.55
CA PRO A 269 16.63 0.15 -3.17
C PRO A 269 16.66 0.38 -1.65
N ASP A 270 16.63 -0.70 -0.85
CA ASP A 270 16.75 -0.62 0.61
C ASP A 270 18.09 -0.07 1.12
N LEU A 271 19.11 -0.05 0.26
CA LEU A 271 20.42 0.56 0.56
C LEU A 271 20.52 2.03 0.15
N ASN A 272 19.58 2.55 -0.65
CA ASN A 272 19.60 3.95 -1.06
C ASN A 272 18.80 4.79 -0.05
N PRO A 273 19.42 5.72 0.72
CA PRO A 273 18.72 6.52 1.70
C PRO A 273 17.70 7.47 1.08
N ILE A 274 17.86 7.86 -0.19
CA ILE A 274 16.91 8.74 -0.88
C ILE A 274 15.53 8.08 -1.06
N GLU A 275 15.44 6.75 -1.04
CA GLU A 275 14.16 6.03 -1.09
C GLU A 275 13.29 6.33 0.14
N ASN A 276 13.93 6.58 1.30
CA ASN A 276 13.23 7.06 2.49
C ASN A 276 12.79 8.51 2.36
N LEU A 277 13.63 9.37 1.76
CA LEU A 277 13.25 10.75 1.43
C LEU A 277 12.03 10.76 0.50
N TRP A 278 12.00 9.91 -0.52
CA TRP A 278 10.85 9.73 -1.40
C TRP A 278 9.58 9.34 -0.68
N SER A 279 9.68 8.51 0.36
CA SER A 279 8.53 8.23 1.22
C SER A 279 8.06 9.47 1.98
N ILE A 280 8.96 10.29 2.52
CA ILE A 280 8.63 11.53 3.26
C ILE A 280 7.97 12.54 2.31
N ILE A 281 8.59 12.79 1.15
CA ILE A 281 8.09 13.74 0.16
C ILE A 281 6.72 13.30 -0.36
N LYS A 282 6.54 12.02 -0.69
CA LYS A 282 5.23 11.52 -1.09
C LYS A 282 4.21 11.78 0.00
N CYS A 283 4.54 11.52 1.29
CA CYS A 283 3.61 11.66 2.44
C CYS A 283 2.99 13.04 2.46
N GLU A 284 3.81 14.06 2.20
CA GLU A 284 3.36 15.43 2.14
C GLU A 284 2.54 15.73 0.88
N ILE A 285 2.99 15.28 -0.30
CA ILE A 285 2.28 15.48 -1.58
C ILE A 285 0.85 14.93 -1.51
N TYR A 286 0.66 13.72 -0.98
CA TYR A 286 -0.64 13.03 -0.96
C TYR A 286 -1.34 13.07 0.40
N LYS A 287 -0.90 13.97 1.28
CA LYS A 287 -1.54 14.19 2.58
C LYS A 287 -3.04 14.41 2.39
N GLU A 288 -3.83 13.89 3.34
CA GLU A 288 -5.30 13.97 3.31
C GLU A 288 -5.95 13.38 2.05
N GLY A 289 -5.24 12.49 1.33
CA GLY A 289 -5.77 11.80 0.16
C GLY A 289 -5.83 12.64 -1.11
N LYS A 290 -5.10 13.77 -1.15
CA LYS A 290 -5.05 14.71 -2.27
C LYS A 290 -4.80 14.01 -3.62
N GLN A 291 -5.49 14.50 -4.64
CA GLN A 291 -5.32 14.12 -6.04
C GLN A 291 -5.14 15.37 -6.88
N TYR A 292 -4.52 15.22 -8.05
CA TYR A 292 -4.14 16.35 -8.88
C TYR A 292 -4.73 16.23 -10.27
N THR A 293 -5.06 17.37 -10.87
CA THR A 293 -5.68 17.43 -12.20
C THR A 293 -4.67 17.77 -13.31
N SER A 294 -3.53 18.37 -12.98
CA SER A 294 -2.49 18.77 -13.95
C SER A 294 -1.08 18.42 -13.49
N LEU A 295 -0.15 18.23 -14.44
CA LEU A 295 1.26 17.95 -14.15
C LEU A 295 1.93 19.12 -13.42
N ASN A 296 1.55 20.36 -13.74
CA ASN A 296 2.07 21.55 -13.07
C ASN A 296 1.65 21.60 -11.60
N SER A 297 0.38 21.30 -11.28
CA SER A 297 -0.07 21.27 -9.88
C SER A 297 0.64 20.18 -9.04
N VAL A 298 0.98 19.03 -9.64
CA VAL A 298 1.83 18.03 -8.97
C VAL A 298 3.24 18.55 -8.80
N TRP A 299 3.82 19.17 -9.83
CA TRP A 299 5.16 19.70 -9.76
C TRP A 299 5.29 20.78 -8.67
N GLU A 300 4.34 21.70 -8.56
CA GLU A 300 4.29 22.68 -7.48
C GLU A 300 4.24 22.02 -6.11
N ALA A 301 3.46 20.94 -5.95
CA ALA A 301 3.43 20.19 -4.71
C ALA A 301 4.74 19.44 -4.42
N VAL A 302 5.43 18.91 -5.43
CA VAL A 302 6.77 18.34 -5.28
C VAL A 302 7.75 19.39 -4.78
N VAL A 303 7.76 20.57 -5.38
CA VAL A 303 8.64 21.68 -4.98
C VAL A 303 8.31 22.14 -3.55
N ALA A 304 7.04 22.28 -3.21
CA ALA A 304 6.61 22.65 -1.86
C ALA A 304 6.99 21.59 -0.82
N ALA A 305 6.74 20.31 -1.10
CA ALA A 305 7.10 19.22 -0.21
C ALA A 305 8.62 19.13 -0.02
N ALA A 306 9.41 19.28 -1.09
CA ALA A 306 10.86 19.28 -1.04
C ALA A 306 11.43 20.44 -0.21
N ARG A 307 10.84 21.64 -0.28
CA ARG A 307 11.23 22.79 0.55
C ARG A 307 10.96 22.59 2.04
N ASN A 308 9.98 21.74 2.39
CA ASN A 308 9.63 21.43 3.77
C ASN A 308 10.49 20.30 4.37
N VAL A 309 11.34 19.65 3.57
CA VAL A 309 12.29 18.66 4.10
C VAL A 309 13.40 19.43 4.81
N ASP A 310 13.52 19.17 6.11
CA ASP A 310 14.59 19.79 6.90
C ASP A 310 15.93 19.05 6.72
N GLY A 311 17.03 19.77 6.96
CA GLY A 311 18.37 19.19 6.80
C GLY A 311 18.68 18.08 7.81
N GLU A 312 18.06 18.09 8.98
CA GLU A 312 18.27 17.09 10.04
C GLU A 312 17.64 15.73 9.66
N GLN A 313 16.49 15.76 8.99
CA GLN A 313 15.86 14.60 8.36
C GLN A 313 16.80 14.00 7.33
N ILE A 314 17.38 14.82 6.44
CA ILE A 314 18.31 14.34 5.41
C ILE A 314 19.56 13.75 6.05
N LYS A 315 20.11 14.43 7.05
CA LYS A 315 21.27 13.96 7.82
C LYS A 315 21.01 12.62 8.50
N THR A 316 19.86 12.46 9.15
CA THR A 316 19.45 11.18 9.74
C THR A 316 19.41 10.06 8.71
N LEU A 317 18.96 10.35 7.48
CA LEU A 317 18.93 9.37 6.39
C LEU A 317 20.34 9.01 5.92
N THR A 318 21.22 9.99 5.71
CA THR A 318 22.60 9.75 5.23
C THR A 318 23.48 9.08 6.28
N GLU A 319 23.32 9.43 7.56
CA GLU A 319 24.02 8.81 8.71
C GLU A 319 23.52 7.38 9.00
N SER A 320 22.35 6.98 8.49
CA SER A 320 21.86 5.61 8.66
C SER A 320 22.69 4.53 7.93
N MET A 321 23.60 4.94 7.03
CA MET A 321 24.27 4.02 6.12
C MET A 321 25.12 2.95 6.80
N ASP A 322 25.85 3.29 7.85
CA ASP A 322 26.66 2.30 8.58
C ASP A 322 25.78 1.18 9.15
N GLY A 323 24.64 1.56 9.76
CA GLY A 323 23.65 0.61 10.26
C GLY A 323 23.03 -0.26 9.16
N ARG A 324 22.85 0.30 7.95
CA ARG A 324 22.37 -0.45 6.78
C ARG A 324 23.40 -1.49 6.33
N LEU A 325 24.67 -1.13 6.22
CA LEU A 325 25.74 -2.05 5.83
C LEU A 325 25.86 -3.21 6.84
N LEU A 326 25.89 -2.91 8.14
CA LEU A 326 25.91 -3.92 9.20
C LEU A 326 24.70 -4.87 9.11
N SER A 327 23.51 -4.33 8.82
CA SER A 327 22.30 -5.13 8.63
C SER A 327 22.39 -6.05 7.42
N VAL A 328 23.02 -5.61 6.31
CA VAL A 328 23.24 -6.45 5.12
C VAL A 328 24.16 -7.61 5.46
N LEU A 329 25.26 -7.34 6.17
CA LEU A 329 26.23 -8.35 6.58
C LEU A 329 25.59 -9.37 7.52
N ALA A 330 24.88 -8.91 8.56
CA ALA A 330 24.18 -9.78 9.52
C ALA A 330 23.13 -10.67 8.82
N LYS A 331 22.44 -10.16 7.80
CA LYS A 331 21.44 -10.90 7.02
C LYS A 331 22.02 -11.66 5.84
N LYS A 332 23.36 -11.79 5.74
CA LYS A 332 24.05 -12.49 4.65
C LYS A 332 23.56 -12.02 3.27
N GLY A 333 23.50 -10.71 3.08
CA GLY A 333 23.09 -10.09 1.81
C GLY A 333 21.58 -10.00 1.60
N GLY A 334 20.79 -10.43 2.58
CA GLY A 334 19.34 -10.34 2.55
C GLY A 334 18.82 -8.89 2.59
N TYR A 335 17.49 -8.78 2.57
CA TYR A 335 16.83 -7.48 2.64
C TYR A 335 16.98 -6.83 4.01
N ILE A 336 17.26 -5.53 4.02
CA ILE A 336 17.30 -4.71 5.22
C ILE A 336 16.03 -3.84 5.33
N GLY A 337 15.91 -3.11 6.43
CA GLY A 337 14.71 -2.30 6.70
C GLY A 337 13.45 -3.10 7.01
N ARG A 338 12.41 -2.38 7.44
CA ARG A 338 11.04 -2.86 7.51
C ARG A 338 10.36 -2.68 6.17
#